data_AF-A0A1S9PFL6-F1
#
_entry.id   AF-A0A1S9PFL6-F1
#
_cell.length_a   1.000
_cell.length_b   1.000
_cell.length_c   1.000
_cell.angle_alpha   90.00
_cell.angle_beta   90.00
_cell.angle_gamma   90.00
#
_symmetry.space_group_name_H-M   'P 1'
#
loop_
_entity.id
_entity.type
_entity.pdbx_description
1 polymer ?
#
loop_
_entity_poly.entity_id
_entity_poly.type
_entity_poly.pdbx_seq_one_letter_code
_entity_poly.pdbx_strand_id
1 'polypeptide(L)'
;MNALRNNARKLNNDLTKSVIALHDKGYTHDFLPMQNQHFLCLQDDVDFGIEDLNIQVASEGFDQLTKTYKYIHIIETVNGSKGLLVWDRNCCDGIMAN
;
A
#
# COMPACT_ATOMS: atom_id res chain seq x y z
N MET A 1 7.05 9.14 28.21
CA MET A 1 7.56 8.38 27.06
C MET A 1 6.75 7.11 26.71
N ASN A 2 5.74 6.69 27.48
CA ASN A 2 5.01 5.43 27.20
C ASN A 2 3.83 5.55 26.20
N ALA A 3 3.21 6.73 26.08
CA ALA A 3 2.04 6.92 25.22
C ALA A 3 2.36 6.76 23.71
N LEU A 4 3.52 7.26 23.26
CA LEU A 4 3.95 7.18 21.86
C LEU A 4 4.17 5.73 21.41
N ARG A 5 4.81 4.91 22.25
CA ARG A 5 5.04 3.48 21.98
C ARG A 5 3.74 2.69 21.93
N ASN A 6 2.79 3.00 22.80
CA ASN A 6 1.49 2.32 22.83
C ASN A 6 0.63 2.67 21.61
N ASN A 7 0.66 3.93 21.18
CA ASN A 7 -0.07 4.39 20.00
C ASN A 7 0.53 3.87 18.69
N ALA A 8 1.87 3.85 18.59
CA ALA A 8 2.57 3.23 17.45
C ALA A 8 2.26 1.73 17.33
N ARG A 9 2.24 1.00 18.46
CA ARG A 9 1.82 -0.42 18.47
C ARG A 9 0.37 -0.61 18.05
N LYS A 10 -0.54 0.26 18.46
CA LYS A 10 -1.97 0.14 18.16
C LYS A 10 -2.26 0.38 16.67
N LEU A 11 -1.68 1.41 16.07
CA LEU A 11 -1.82 1.62 14.63
C LEU A 11 -1.16 0.51 13.82
N ASN A 12 0.05 0.10 14.20
CA ASN A 12 0.71 -0.99 13.49
C ASN A 12 -0.17 -2.25 13.53
N ASN A 13 -0.90 -2.47 14.63
CA ASN A 13 -1.89 -3.53 14.71
C ASN A 13 -3.08 -3.32 13.75
N ASP A 14 -3.62 -2.11 13.64
CA ASP A 14 -4.77 -1.85 12.76
C ASP A 14 -4.41 -1.95 11.27
N LEU A 15 -3.28 -1.39 10.84
CA LEU A 15 -2.78 -1.55 9.47
C LEU A 15 -2.39 -3.01 9.18
N THR A 16 -1.71 -3.67 10.12
CA THR A 16 -1.36 -5.10 9.97
C THR A 16 -2.61 -5.96 9.83
N LYS A 17 -3.66 -5.71 10.62
CA LYS A 17 -4.95 -6.41 10.49
C LYS A 17 -5.60 -6.17 9.13
N SER A 18 -5.56 -4.94 8.62
CA SER A 18 -6.07 -4.63 7.28
C SER A 18 -5.31 -5.41 6.21
N VAL A 19 -3.98 -5.46 6.27
CA VAL A 19 -3.15 -6.25 5.35
C VAL A 19 -3.50 -7.74 5.43
N ILE A 20 -3.57 -8.31 6.64
CA ILE A 20 -3.96 -9.72 6.84
C ILE A 20 -5.33 -9.99 6.23
N ALA A 21 -6.33 -9.15 6.52
CA ALA A 21 -7.68 -9.33 6.00
C ALA A 21 -7.76 -9.20 4.47
N LEU A 22 -6.86 -8.45 3.85
CA LEU A 22 -6.76 -8.34 2.40
C LEU A 22 -6.05 -9.55 1.78
N HIS A 23 -4.99 -10.07 2.41
CA HIS A 23 -4.40 -11.34 2.02
C HIS A 23 -5.41 -12.49 2.08
N ASP A 24 -6.24 -12.55 3.13
CA ASP A 24 -7.32 -13.54 3.25
C ASP A 24 -8.38 -13.42 2.13
N LYS A 25 -8.48 -12.25 1.48
CA LYS A 25 -9.34 -11.99 0.31
C LYS A 25 -8.66 -12.26 -1.03
N GLY A 26 -7.41 -12.73 -1.03
CA GLY A 26 -6.66 -13.07 -2.23
C GLY A 26 -5.79 -11.94 -2.80
N TYR A 27 -5.64 -10.81 -2.10
CA TYR A 27 -4.65 -9.79 -2.47
C TYR A 27 -3.27 -10.21 -1.96
N THR A 28 -2.61 -11.12 -2.68
CA THR A 28 -1.38 -11.78 -2.21
C THR A 28 -0.09 -11.20 -2.77
N HIS A 29 -0.19 -10.35 -3.80
CA HIS A 29 0.99 -9.72 -4.40
C HIS A 29 1.34 -8.42 -3.69
N ASP A 30 2.58 -7.99 -3.81
CA ASP A 30 3.09 -6.72 -3.34
C ASP A 30 3.56 -5.92 -4.55
N PHE A 31 3.10 -4.69 -4.65
CA PHE A 31 3.46 -3.79 -5.73
C PHE A 31 4.38 -2.70 -5.21
N LEU A 32 5.36 -2.35 -6.04
CA LEU A 32 6.28 -1.26 -5.80
C LEU A 32 6.14 -0.23 -6.92
N PRO A 33 5.74 1.01 -6.63
CA PRO A 33 5.66 2.05 -7.64
C PRO A 33 7.05 2.41 -8.15
N MET A 34 7.12 2.57 -9.47
CA MET A 34 8.29 2.92 -10.25
C MET A 34 8.14 4.35 -10.80
N GLN A 35 9.15 4.81 -11.54
CA GLN A 35 9.06 6.06 -12.28
C GLN A 35 8.01 5.97 -13.40
N ASN A 36 7.56 7.13 -13.91
CA ASN A 36 6.64 7.21 -15.05
C ASN A 36 5.31 6.47 -14.88
N GLN A 37 4.75 6.46 -13.66
CA GLN A 37 3.46 5.84 -13.34
C GLN A 37 3.42 4.32 -13.62
N HIS A 38 4.55 3.65 -13.44
CA HIS A 38 4.66 2.19 -13.53
C HIS A 38 4.66 1.55 -12.15
N PHE A 39 4.34 0.26 -12.08
CA PHE A 39 4.32 -0.52 -10.84
C PHE A 39 4.87 -1.92 -11.08
N LEU A 40 5.91 -2.27 -10.33
CA LEU A 40 6.51 -3.59 -10.34
C LEU A 40 5.76 -4.52 -9.37
N CYS A 41 5.23 -5.62 -9.88
CA CYS A 41 4.80 -6.75 -9.04
C CYS A 41 6.05 -7.51 -8.57
N LEU A 42 6.28 -7.55 -7.26
CA LEU A 42 7.53 -8.11 -6.70
C LEU A 42 7.61 -9.63 -6.76
N GLN A 43 6.46 -10.32 -6.80
CA GLN A 43 6.39 -11.78 -6.81
C GLN A 43 6.69 -12.33 -8.21
N ASP A 44 6.21 -11.65 -9.24
CA ASP A 44 6.28 -12.14 -10.62
C ASP A 44 7.34 -11.40 -11.47
N ASP A 45 7.94 -10.33 -10.92
CA ASP A 45 8.88 -9.43 -11.60
C ASP A 45 8.31 -8.81 -12.88
N VAL A 46 7.00 -8.53 -12.85
CA VAL A 46 6.26 -7.94 -13.99
C VAL A 46 6.00 -6.46 -13.72
N ASP A 47 6.40 -5.63 -14.68
CA ASP A 47 6.11 -4.19 -14.70
C ASP A 47 4.76 -3.92 -15.38
N PHE A 48 3.94 -3.08 -14.75
CA PHE A 48 2.63 -2.68 -15.23
C PHE A 48 2.54 -1.16 -15.35
N GLY A 49 2.03 -0.67 -16.48
CA GLY A 49 1.60 0.72 -16.61
C GLY A 49 0.36 0.98 -15.76
N ILE A 50 0.15 2.22 -15.31
CA ILE A 50 -1.02 2.59 -14.50
C ILE A 50 -2.36 2.31 -15.22
N GLU A 51 -2.36 2.36 -16.55
CA GLU A 51 -3.50 2.03 -17.41
C GLU A 51 -3.92 0.56 -17.34
N ASP A 52 -3.00 -0.33 -16.95
CA ASP A 52 -3.23 -1.77 -16.81
C ASP A 52 -3.66 -2.16 -15.38
N LEU A 53 -3.82 -1.16 -14.50
CA LEU A 53 -4.07 -1.35 -13.07
C LEU A 53 -5.34 -0.65 -12.62
N ASN A 54 -6.16 -1.37 -11.86
CA ASN A 54 -7.21 -0.80 -11.04
C ASN A 54 -6.68 -0.61 -9.61
N ILE A 55 -6.38 0.64 -9.25
CA ILE A 55 -5.81 0.99 -7.94
C ILE A 55 -6.88 1.69 -7.10
N GLN A 56 -7.13 1.19 -5.89
CA GLN A 56 -8.10 1.78 -4.96
C GLN A 56 -7.55 1.82 -3.54
N VAL A 57 -7.88 2.86 -2.78
CA VAL A 57 -7.55 2.92 -1.35
C VAL A 57 -8.49 2.00 -0.58
N ALA A 58 -7.94 0.98 0.08
CA ALA A 58 -8.70 0.05 0.91
C ALA A 58 -8.70 0.43 2.40
N SER A 59 -7.63 1.06 2.87
CA SER A 59 -7.49 1.47 4.27
C SER A 59 -6.52 2.63 4.41
N GLU A 60 -6.71 3.45 5.44
CA GLU A 60 -5.76 4.48 5.84
C GLU A 60 -5.51 4.41 7.35
N GLY A 61 -4.36 4.90 7.78
CA GLY A 61 -3.98 4.93 9.17
C GLY A 61 -2.93 5.99 9.48
N PHE A 62 -3.12 6.72 10.58
CA PHE A 62 -2.17 7.76 11.00
C PHE A 62 -1.04 7.20 11.87
N ASP A 63 0.17 7.15 11.32
CA ASP A 63 1.41 6.77 11.99
C ASP A 63 1.85 7.81 13.02
N GLN A 64 1.57 7.50 14.28
CA GLN A 64 1.93 8.34 15.43
C GLN A 64 3.44 8.40 15.67
N LEU A 65 4.22 7.45 15.16
CA LEU A 65 5.68 7.43 15.26
C LEU A 65 6.30 8.36 14.22
N THR A 66 5.92 8.20 12.95
CA THR A 66 6.45 9.03 11.84
C THR A 66 5.68 10.33 11.63
N LYS A 67 4.54 10.51 12.31
CA LYS A 67 3.59 11.63 12.13
C LYS A 67 3.09 11.74 10.68
N THR A 68 2.92 10.62 10.00
CA THR A 68 2.47 10.56 8.60
C THR A 68 1.23 9.67 8.45
N TYR A 69 0.39 9.97 7.45
CA TYR A 69 -0.67 9.04 7.05
C TYR A 69 -0.09 7.96 6.13
N LYS A 70 -0.44 6.71 6.44
CA LYS A 70 -0.17 5.54 5.61
C LYS A 70 -1.47 5.07 4.98
N TYR A 71 -1.38 4.66 3.73
CA TYR A 71 -2.48 4.18 2.92
C TYR A 71 -2.16 2.76 2.47
N ILE A 72 -3.16 1.89 2.52
CA ILE A 72 -3.12 0.58 1.90
C ILE A 72 -3.98 0.68 0.64
N HIS A 73 -3.32 0.59 -0.50
CA HIS A 73 -3.95 0.49 -1.79
C HIS A 73 -4.09 -0.99 -2.16
N ILE A 74 -5.25 -1.35 -2.69
CA ILE A 74 -5.44 -2.60 -3.42
C ILE A 74 -5.20 -2.36 -4.90
N ILE A 75 -4.58 -3.33 -5.54
CA ILE A 75 -4.26 -3.28 -6.97
C ILE A 75 -4.78 -4.57 -7.59
N GLU A 76 -5.56 -4.41 -8.66
CA GLU A 76 -5.98 -5.50 -9.54
C GLU A 76 -5.44 -5.23 -10.93
N THR A 77 -4.74 -6.20 -11.50
CA THR A 77 -4.15 -6.12 -12.85
C THR A 77 -5.12 -6.68 -13.89
N VAL A 78 -4.92 -6.30 -15.16
CA VAL A 78 -5.66 -6.87 -16.30
C VAL A 78 -5.53 -8.39 -16.45
N ASN A 79 -4.44 -8.99 -15.96
CA ASN A 79 -4.22 -10.43 -16.00
C ASN A 79 -4.84 -11.18 -14.80
N GLY A 80 -5.52 -10.48 -13.89
CA GLY A 80 -6.25 -11.05 -12.77
C GLY A 80 -5.45 -11.20 -11.47
N SER A 81 -4.15 -10.86 -11.48
CA SER A 81 -3.35 -10.76 -10.25
C SER A 81 -3.88 -9.66 -9.34
N LYS A 82 -3.81 -9.93 -8.03
CA LYS A 82 -4.29 -9.02 -6.99
C LYS A 82 -3.23 -8.83 -5.92
N GLY A 83 -3.04 -7.60 -5.51
CA GLY A 83 -2.03 -7.28 -4.51
C GLY A 83 -2.25 -5.95 -3.81
N LEU A 84 -1.24 -5.58 -3.04
CA LEU A 84 -1.27 -4.46 -2.12
C LEU A 84 -0.10 -3.52 -2.40
N LEU A 85 -0.33 -2.25 -2.12
CA LEU A 85 0.69 -1.23 -2.04
C LEU A 85 0.48 -0.45 -0.74
N VAL A 86 1.47 -0.51 0.15
CA VAL A 86 1.48 0.33 1.36
C VAL A 86 2.31 1.57 1.08
N TRP A 87 1.68 2.73 1.14
CA TRP A 87 2.28 3.99 0.72
C TRP A 87 2.09 5.10 1.75
N ASP A 88 3.07 5.97 1.90
CA ASP A 88 2.96 7.19 2.71
C ASP A 88 2.89 8.43 1.83
N ARG A 89 1.98 9.35 2.19
CA ARG A 89 1.74 10.56 1.38
C ARG A 89 2.97 11.43 1.20
N ASN A 90 3.91 11.37 2.15
CA ASN A 90 5.01 12.32 2.25
C ASN A 90 6.29 11.88 1.53
N CYS A 91 6.39 10.64 1.01
CA CYS A 91 7.63 10.20 0.40
C CYS A 91 7.76 10.62 -1.07
N CYS A 92 6.64 10.73 -1.81
CA CYS A 92 6.71 11.04 -3.24
C CYS A 92 5.43 11.74 -3.77
N ASP A 93 5.41 13.07 -3.72
CA ASP A 93 4.39 13.90 -4.40
C ASP A 93 4.40 13.75 -5.94
N GLY A 94 5.33 12.97 -6.51
CA GLY A 94 5.54 12.87 -7.95
C GLY A 94 5.14 11.55 -8.63
N ILE A 95 4.76 10.49 -7.88
CA ILE A 95 4.52 9.17 -8.51
C ILE A 95 3.05 8.95 -8.89
N MET A 96 2.11 9.60 -8.19
CA MET A 96 0.67 9.50 -8.46
C MET A 96 0.01 10.82 -8.84
N ALA A 97 0.78 11.91 -9.01
CA ALA A 97 0.24 13.22 -9.38
C ALA A 97 0.11 13.33 -10.91
N ASN A 98 -1.11 13.15 -11.40
CA ASN A 98 -1.63 13.81 -12.60
C ASN A 98 -3.12 14.12 -12.37
#